data_AF-A0A561BCS5-F1
#
_entry.id   AF-A0A561BCS5-F1
#
_cell.length_a   1.000
_cell.length_b   1.000
_cell.length_c   1.000
_cell.angle_alpha   90.00
_cell.angle_beta   90.00
_cell.angle_gamma   90.00
#
_symmetry.space_group_name_H-M   'P 1'
#
loop_
_entity.id
_entity.type
_entity.pdbx_description
1 polymer ?
#
loop_
_entity_poly.entity_id
_entity_poly.type
_entity_poly.pdbx_seq_one_letter_code
_entity_poly.pdbx_strand_id
1 'polypeptide(L)'
;MASCRAQRTKRQADFTQKTEHIRYSADFESDPVPILSSACQMNLEDVIAKRLDAPYVSRRSETWLKLKCKQRQEFVVCGYTDRTEASCR
;
A
#
# COMPACT_ATOMS: atom_id res chain seq x y z
N MET A 1 -10.67 -9.98 29.98
CA MET A 1 -10.79 -8.96 28.91
C MET A 1 -10.29 -9.53 27.59
N ALA A 2 -11.09 -10.41 27.00
CA ALA A 2 -10.79 -11.12 25.76
C ALA A 2 -11.98 -10.91 24.83
N SER A 3 -11.81 -10.17 23.73
CA SER A 3 -12.74 -10.16 22.58
C SER A 3 -12.37 -9.05 21.60
N CYS A 4 -11.32 -9.24 20.79
CA CYS A 4 -11.18 -8.56 19.48
C CYS A 4 -10.00 -9.09 18.65
N ARG A 5 -9.17 -10.01 19.17
CA ARG A 5 -7.95 -10.45 18.47
C ARG A 5 -8.21 -11.33 17.22
N ALA A 6 -9.46 -11.78 16.99
CA ALA A 6 -9.75 -12.90 16.08
C ALA A 6 -11.02 -12.77 15.19
N GLN A 7 -11.74 -11.64 15.21
CA GLN A 7 -13.05 -11.58 14.53
C GLN A 7 -12.95 -11.24 13.03
N ARG A 8 -11.91 -10.51 12.58
CA ARG A 8 -11.79 -10.11 11.17
C ARG A 8 -11.25 -11.25 10.28
N THR A 9 -10.21 -11.95 10.72
CA THR A 9 -9.64 -13.11 10.02
C THR A 9 -10.69 -14.20 9.80
N LYS A 10 -11.61 -14.42 10.75
CA LYS A 10 -12.71 -15.39 10.60
C LYS A 10 -13.68 -15.06 9.46
N ARG A 11 -14.09 -13.80 9.28
CA ARG A 11 -14.97 -13.40 8.14
C ARG A 11 -14.21 -13.32 6.82
N GLN A 12 -12.90 -13.12 6.86
CA GLN A 12 -12.04 -13.06 5.68
C GLN A 12 -11.93 -14.43 5.01
N ALA A 13 -11.93 -15.51 5.80
CA ALA A 13 -12.01 -16.89 5.30
C ALA A 13 -13.28 -17.12 4.47
N ASP A 14 -14.41 -16.53 4.85
CA ASP A 14 -15.67 -16.63 4.08
C ASP A 14 -15.55 -15.95 2.71
N PHE A 15 -14.80 -14.84 2.61
CA PHE A 15 -14.48 -14.16 1.35
C PHE A 15 -13.28 -14.74 0.59
N THR A 16 -12.65 -15.79 1.13
CA THR A 16 -11.52 -16.46 0.47
C THR A 16 -11.99 -17.37 -0.67
N GLN A 17 -13.31 -17.62 -0.78
CA GLN A 17 -13.88 -18.23 -1.99
C GLN A 17 -13.68 -17.29 -3.17
N LYS A 18 -12.73 -17.67 -4.03
CA LYS A 18 -12.37 -16.97 -5.26
C LYS A 18 -13.56 -17.05 -6.22
N THR A 19 -14.42 -16.05 -6.18
CA THR A 19 -15.45 -15.85 -7.20
C THR A 19 -14.81 -15.22 -8.44
N GLU A 20 -15.54 -15.21 -9.56
CA GLU A 20 -15.05 -14.60 -10.80
C GLU A 20 -14.66 -13.12 -10.60
N HIS A 21 -15.44 -12.39 -9.78
CA HIS A 21 -15.32 -10.92 -9.66
C HIS A 21 -14.70 -10.45 -8.33
N ILE A 22 -14.66 -11.29 -7.29
CA ILE A 22 -14.10 -10.92 -5.98
C ILE A 22 -12.82 -11.70 -5.74
N ARG A 23 -11.71 -10.98 -5.61
CA ARG A 23 -10.40 -11.55 -5.26
C ARG A 23 -9.93 -10.98 -3.94
N TYR A 24 -9.55 -11.88 -3.06
CA TYR A 24 -8.88 -11.51 -1.83
C TYR A 24 -7.41 -11.15 -2.11
N SER A 25 -6.95 -10.04 -1.53
CA SER A 25 -5.53 -9.66 -1.55
C SER A 25 -4.84 -10.39 -0.40
N ALA A 26 -3.87 -11.23 -0.72
CA ALA A 26 -3.14 -12.02 0.27
C ALA A 26 -2.46 -11.13 1.31
N ASP A 27 -2.58 -11.51 2.57
CA ASP A 27 -1.84 -10.95 3.69
C ASP A 27 -0.56 -11.73 3.97
N PHE A 28 0.36 -11.09 4.69
CA PHE A 28 1.67 -11.66 5.03
C PHE A 28 1.90 -11.50 6.54
N GLU A 29 2.31 -12.56 7.21
CA GLU A 29 2.68 -12.58 8.63
C GLU A 29 4.21 -12.55 8.82
N SER A 30 4.94 -11.83 7.96
CA SER A 30 6.40 -11.74 7.97
C SER A 30 6.90 -10.30 8.18
N ASP A 31 8.21 -10.13 8.28
CA ASP A 31 8.85 -8.82 8.44
C ASP A 31 8.50 -7.89 7.25
N PRO A 32 7.98 -6.68 7.49
CA PRO A 32 7.58 -5.76 6.42
C PRO A 32 8.72 -5.30 5.50
N VAL A 33 9.97 -5.28 5.97
CA VAL A 33 11.12 -4.77 5.20
C VAL A 33 11.40 -5.59 3.92
N PRO A 34 11.56 -6.93 3.99
CA PRO A 34 11.72 -7.75 2.79
C PRO A 34 10.49 -7.72 1.89
N ILE A 35 9.27 -7.68 2.46
CA ILE A 35 8.02 -7.63 1.68
C ILE A 35 7.96 -6.36 0.83
N LEU A 36 8.27 -5.21 1.44
CA LEU A 36 8.33 -3.94 0.72
C LEU A 36 9.39 -4.00 -0.38
N SER A 37 10.58 -4.52 -0.08
CA SER A 37 11.67 -4.66 -1.05
C SER A 37 11.24 -5.51 -2.26
N SER A 38 10.59 -6.65 -2.03
CA SER A 38 10.05 -7.51 -3.09
C SER A 38 8.92 -6.84 -3.88
N ALA A 39 8.00 -6.13 -3.20
CA ALA A 39 6.94 -5.38 -3.86
C ALA A 39 7.51 -4.32 -4.82
N CYS A 40 8.56 -3.62 -4.40
CA CYS A 40 9.25 -2.63 -5.22
C CYS A 40 9.96 -3.27 -6.42
N GLN A 41 10.59 -4.43 -6.25
CA GLN A 41 11.21 -5.19 -7.35
C GLN A 41 10.19 -5.68 -8.37
N MET A 42 8.97 -6.01 -7.93
CA MET A 42 7.85 -6.42 -8.78
C MET A 42 7.14 -5.25 -9.47
N ASN A 43 7.67 -4.02 -9.37
CA ASN A 43 7.04 -2.79 -9.87
C ASN A 43 5.63 -2.52 -9.31
N LEU A 44 5.34 -3.01 -8.10
CA LEU A 44 4.13 -2.62 -7.38
C LEU A 44 4.30 -1.21 -6.80
N GLU A 45 3.17 -0.53 -6.57
CA GLU A 45 3.19 0.84 -6.06
C GLU A 45 3.59 0.90 -4.58
N ASP A 46 2.95 0.08 -3.75
CA ASP A 46 3.08 0.10 -2.30
C ASP A 46 2.60 -1.18 -1.60
N VAL A 47 2.81 -1.20 -0.28
CA VAL A 47 2.29 -2.22 0.66
C VAL A 47 1.53 -1.51 1.79
N ILE A 48 0.43 -2.10 2.25
CA ILE A 48 -0.36 -1.57 3.37
C ILE A 48 -0.09 -2.39 4.63
N ALA A 49 0.57 -1.77 5.62
CA ALA A 49 0.75 -2.37 6.94
C ALA A 49 -0.47 -2.03 7.83
N LYS A 50 -1.09 -3.06 8.43
CA LYS A 50 -2.27 -2.91 9.28
C LYS A 50 -2.01 -3.53 10.65
N ARG A 51 -2.32 -2.80 11.72
CA ARG A 51 -2.32 -3.35 13.07
C ARG A 51 -3.48 -4.33 13.25
N LEU A 52 -3.17 -5.56 13.64
CA LEU A 52 -4.15 -6.64 13.82
C LEU A 52 -5.14 -6.39 14.97
N ASP A 53 -4.69 -5.66 15.99
CA ASP A 53 -5.45 -5.37 17.21
C ASP A 53 -6.31 -4.09 17.10
N ALA A 54 -6.14 -3.31 16.03
CA ALA A 54 -6.78 -2.03 15.88
C ALA A 54 -8.20 -2.14 15.27
N PRO A 55 -9.21 -1.49 15.87
CA PRO A 55 -10.52 -1.38 15.26
C PRO A 55 -10.45 -0.50 14.00
N TYR A 56 -11.39 -0.73 13.08
CA TYR A 56 -11.55 0.15 11.92
C TYR A 56 -12.09 1.52 12.37
N VAL A 57 -11.54 2.58 11.80
CA VAL A 57 -11.97 3.96 12.04
C VAL A 57 -12.09 4.70 10.72
N SER A 58 -13.18 5.44 10.51
CA SER A 58 -13.44 6.23 9.30
C SER A 58 -12.69 7.57 9.31
N ARG A 59 -11.39 7.54 9.63
CA ARG A 59 -10.51 8.71 9.69
C ARG A 59 -9.06 8.32 9.40
N ARG A 60 -8.19 9.32 9.22
CA ARG A 60 -6.74 9.07 9.18
C ARG A 60 -6.30 8.50 10.53
N SER A 61 -5.60 7.38 10.48
CA SER A 61 -5.14 6.63 11.64
C SER A 61 -3.72 6.12 11.40
N GLU A 62 -2.94 6.01 12.46
CA GLU A 62 -1.59 5.42 12.42
C GLU A 62 -1.63 3.90 12.39
N THR A 63 -2.81 3.30 12.57
CA THR A 63 -3.00 1.84 12.57
C THR A 63 -2.95 1.23 11.17
N TRP A 64 -3.02 2.05 10.12
CA TRP A 64 -2.91 1.69 8.71
C TRP A 64 -1.84 2.56 8.04
N LEU A 65 -0.67 1.99 7.77
CA LEU A 65 0.46 2.70 7.18
C LEU A 65 0.67 2.30 5.72
N LYS A 66 0.79 3.30 4.84
CA LYS A 66 1.14 3.09 3.43
C LYS A 66 2.66 3.13 3.28
N LEU A 67 3.26 2.01 2.88
CA LEU A 67 4.69 1.88 2.65
C LEU A 67 4.94 2.00 1.13
N LYS A 68 5.36 3.18 0.68
CA LYS A 68 5.55 3.49 -0.75
C LYS A 68 6.91 3.01 -1.25
N CYS A 69 6.95 2.47 -2.46
CA CYS A 69 8.20 2.12 -3.14
C CYS A 69 8.91 3.32 -3.76
N LYS A 70 8.14 4.34 -4.17
CA LYS A 70 8.66 5.55 -4.80
C LYS A 70 8.54 6.74 -3.86
N GLN A 71 9.56 7.57 -3.85
CA GLN A 71 9.51 8.86 -3.17
C GLN A 71 8.67 9.82 -4.03
N ARG A 72 7.72 10.48 -3.40
CA ARG A 72 6.90 11.53 -4.03
C ARG A 72 7.18 12.82 -3.31
N GLN A 73 7.46 13.86 -4.08
CA GLN A 73 7.59 15.22 -3.59
C GLN A 73 6.72 16.14 -4.45
N GLU A 74 6.23 17.21 -3.84
CA GLU A 74 5.43 18.23 -4.52
C GLU A 74 6.35 19.38 -4.92
N PHE A 75 6.22 19.82 -6.18
CA PHE A 75 7.03 20.88 -6.79
C PHE A 75 6.14 21.86 -7.56
N VAL A 76 6.58 23.11 -7.63
CA VAL A 76 5.96 24.14 -8.47
C VAL A 76 6.73 24.24 -9.79
N VAL A 77 6.03 24.19 -10.92
CA VAL A 77 6.65 24.38 -12.24
C VAL A 77 6.90 25.87 -12.45
N CYS A 78 8.18 26.29 -12.47
CA CYS A 78 8.57 27.70 -12.62
C CYS A 78 8.80 28.13 -14.08
N GLY A 79 8.89 27.17 -15.00
CA GLY A 79 9.16 27.40 -16.42
C GLY A 79 9.42 26.08 -17.15
N TYR A 80 9.52 26.12 -18.47
CA TYR A 80 9.87 24.97 -19.31
C TYR A 80 10.93 25.36 -20.33
N THR A 81 11.71 24.39 -20.80
CA THR A 81 12.69 24.58 -21.88
C THR A 81 12.17 23.90 -23.14
N ASP A 82 12.15 24.60 -24.27
CA ASP A 82 11.84 24.00 -25.57
C ASP A 82 13.04 23.19 -26.06
N ARG A 83 12.80 21.97 -26.56
CA ARG A 83 13.87 21.11 -27.10
C ARG A 83 14.39 21.62 -28.44
N THR A 84 13.64 22.47 -29.12
CA THR A 84 13.91 22.93 -30.48
C THR A 84 15.06 23.96 -30.52
N GLU A 85 15.24 24.73 -29.45
CA GLU A 85 16.30 25.74 -29.34
C GLU A 85 17.66 25.19 -28.84
N ALA A 86 17.75 23.88 -28.61
CA ALA A 86 18.97 23.23 -28.12
C ALA A 86 20.11 23.10 -29.15
N SER A 87 19.93 23.56 -30.41
CA SER A 87 20.97 23.51 -31.45
C SER A 87 21.69 24.83 -31.75
N CYS A 88 21.39 25.93 -31.06
CA CYS A 88 22.21 27.15 -31.21
C CYS A 88 23.38 27.14 -30.21
N ARG A 89 24.44 26.44 -30.59
CA ARG A 89 25.81 26.77 -30.20
C ARG A 89 26.66 26.93 -31.44
#